data_AF-A0A258BKV9-F1
#
_entry.id   AF-A0A258BKV9-F1
#
_cell.length_a   1.000
_cell.length_b   1.000
_cell.length_c   1.000
_cell.angle_alpha   90.00
_cell.angle_beta   90.00
_cell.angle_gamma   90.00
#
_symmetry.space_group_name_H-M   'P 1'
#
loop_
_entity.id
_entity.type
_entity.pdbx_description
1 polymer ?
#
loop_
_entity_poly.entity_id
_entity_poly.type
_entity_poly.pdbx_seq_one_letter_code
_entity_poly.pdbx_strand_id
1 'polypeptide(L)'
;MAGVTSWPVLSIILKAGGLVSTLETNGQQWDSPNGWAPLHWVVIKGLRRYGYTALADEIKRRWLATNQKVFSEAGKMVEKYNVVDGDGLGGGGEYPLQDGFGWTNGVAEALIAEDDERAMV
;
A
#
# COMPACT_ATOMS: atom_id res chain seq x y z
N MET A 1 -20.72 -9.30 -6.70
CA MET A 1 -19.43 -8.57 -6.71
C MET A 1 -18.39 -9.45 -6.03
N ALA A 2 -17.33 -9.84 -6.74
CA ALA A 2 -16.30 -10.75 -6.23
C ALA A 2 -15.42 -10.00 -5.21
N GLY A 3 -15.53 -10.35 -3.92
CA GLY A 3 -14.72 -9.74 -2.84
C GLY A 3 -13.29 -10.31 -2.78
N VAL A 4 -12.43 -9.75 -1.92
CA VAL A 4 -11.02 -10.20 -1.71
C VAL A 4 -10.92 -11.73 -1.55
N THR A 5 -11.88 -12.34 -0.83
CA THR A 5 -11.91 -13.78 -0.53
C THR A 5 -12.07 -14.68 -1.75
N SER A 6 -12.56 -14.13 -2.86
CA SER A 6 -12.68 -14.86 -4.14
C SER A 6 -11.40 -14.87 -4.98
N TRP A 7 -10.35 -14.17 -4.51
CA TRP A 7 -9.04 -14.09 -5.18
C TRP A 7 -7.98 -14.85 -4.39
N PRO A 8 -7.52 -16.04 -4.85
CA PRO A 8 -6.59 -16.87 -4.09
C PRO A 8 -5.27 -16.18 -3.73
N VAL A 9 -4.74 -15.36 -4.64
CA VAL A 9 -3.46 -14.65 -4.42
C VAL A 9 -3.66 -13.37 -3.60
N LEU A 10 -4.66 -12.55 -3.92
CA LEU A 10 -4.88 -11.29 -3.19
C LEU A 10 -5.32 -11.52 -1.76
N SER A 11 -6.04 -12.61 -1.48
CA SER A 11 -6.46 -12.96 -0.12
C SER A 11 -5.29 -13.24 0.83
N ILE A 12 -4.15 -13.70 0.31
CA ILE A 12 -2.98 -14.03 1.14
C ILE A 12 -1.99 -12.86 1.23
N ILE A 13 -1.91 -11.97 0.22
CA ILE A 13 -0.99 -10.82 0.24
C ILE A 13 -1.62 -9.52 0.77
N LEU A 14 -2.95 -9.37 0.77
CA LEU A 14 -3.62 -8.20 1.35
C LEU A 14 -3.73 -8.31 2.87
N LYS A 15 -3.07 -7.38 3.57
CA LYS A 15 -3.01 -7.25 5.03
C LYS A 15 -3.74 -5.99 5.50
N ALA A 16 -3.64 -5.66 6.79
CA ALA A 16 -4.36 -4.54 7.38
C ALA A 16 -3.94 -3.19 6.79
N GLY A 17 -2.65 -3.00 6.50
CA GLY A 17 -2.08 -1.77 5.96
C GLY A 17 -1.85 -1.74 4.44
N GLY A 18 -2.20 -2.81 3.72
CA GLY A 18 -1.94 -2.91 2.28
C GLY A 18 -1.38 -4.28 1.87
N LEU A 19 -0.63 -4.31 0.79
CA LEU A 19 -0.08 -5.51 0.16
C LEU A 19 1.36 -5.76 0.62
N VAL A 20 1.63 -6.98 1.11
CA VAL A 20 3.02 -7.42 1.33
C VAL A 20 3.70 -7.67 0.00
N SER A 21 5.02 -7.43 -0.05
CA SER A 21 5.83 -7.66 -1.24
C SER A 21 5.94 -9.15 -1.59
N THR A 22 6.12 -9.99 -0.56
CA THR A 22 6.14 -11.46 -0.65
C THR A 22 5.50 -12.06 0.60
N LEU A 23 5.43 -13.40 0.67
CA LEU A 23 5.01 -14.13 1.88
C LEU A 23 6.20 -14.52 2.77
N GLU A 24 7.43 -14.23 2.33
CA GLU A 24 8.65 -14.61 3.05
C GLU A 24 8.98 -13.57 4.11
N THR A 25 9.36 -14.02 5.30
CA THR A 25 9.81 -13.14 6.40
C THR A 25 11.28 -13.42 6.68
N ASN A 26 12.15 -12.72 5.96
CA ASN A 26 13.60 -13.00 5.94
C ASN A 26 14.46 -11.77 6.34
N GLY A 27 13.82 -10.66 6.72
CA GLY A 27 14.50 -9.42 7.09
C GLY A 27 15.02 -8.60 5.90
N GLN A 28 14.74 -8.99 4.67
CA GLN A 28 15.04 -8.20 3.47
C GLN A 28 13.99 -7.11 3.25
N GLN A 29 14.41 -6.02 2.62
CA GLN A 29 13.56 -4.85 2.39
C GLN A 29 12.40 -5.08 1.41
N TRP A 30 12.53 -6.05 0.49
CA TRP A 30 11.53 -6.38 -0.54
C TRP A 30 10.67 -7.61 -0.18
N ASP A 31 10.60 -7.95 1.11
CA ASP A 31 9.87 -9.11 1.62
C ASP A 31 8.91 -8.70 2.76
N SER A 32 8.08 -9.64 3.25
CA SER A 32 7.19 -9.40 4.38
C SER A 32 8.02 -8.92 5.61
N PRO A 33 7.55 -7.89 6.33
CA PRO A 33 6.21 -7.30 6.30
C PRO A 33 6.06 -6.05 5.42
N ASN A 34 7.03 -5.75 4.56
CA ASN A 34 7.09 -4.49 3.83
C ASN A 34 6.12 -4.45 2.64
N GLY A 35 5.42 -3.33 2.52
CA GLY A 35 4.70 -2.88 1.33
C GLY A 35 5.34 -1.63 0.73
N TRP A 36 5.33 -1.54 -0.60
CA TRP A 36 5.92 -0.42 -1.35
C TRP A 36 4.88 0.27 -2.21
N ALA A 37 4.96 1.60 -2.27
CA ALA A 37 4.10 2.44 -3.10
C ALA A 37 4.00 1.99 -4.58
N PRO A 38 5.11 1.68 -5.30
CA PRO A 38 5.02 1.23 -6.69
C PRO A 38 4.22 -0.07 -6.87
N LEU A 39 4.33 -1.03 -5.93
CA LEU A 39 3.58 -2.29 -6.01
C LEU A 39 2.07 -2.05 -5.81
N HIS A 40 1.72 -1.18 -4.86
CA HIS A 40 0.33 -0.76 -4.65
C HIS A 40 -0.24 -0.09 -5.90
N TRP A 41 0.51 0.82 -6.52
CA TRP A 41 0.09 1.49 -7.73
C TRP A 41 -0.21 0.51 -8.86
N VAL A 42 0.73 -0.40 -9.17
CA VAL A 42 0.56 -1.39 -10.25
C VAL A 42 -0.67 -2.26 -10.01
N VAL A 43 -0.86 -2.76 -8.78
CA VAL A 43 -2.01 -3.62 -8.45
C VAL A 43 -3.32 -2.85 -8.53
N ILE A 44 -3.40 -1.65 -7.95
CA ILE A 44 -4.61 -0.82 -7.99
C ILE A 44 -4.97 -0.50 -9.44
N LYS A 45 -4.05 0.07 -10.23
CA LYS A 45 -4.34 0.42 -11.64
C LYS A 45 -4.69 -0.81 -12.48
N GLY A 46 -4.03 -1.95 -12.25
CA GLY A 46 -4.36 -3.21 -12.88
C GLY A 46 -5.79 -3.65 -12.57
N LEU A 47 -6.17 -3.72 -11.29
CA LEU A 47 -7.53 -4.09 -10.88
C LEU A 47 -8.60 -3.16 -11.47
N ARG A 48 -8.36 -1.84 -11.47
CA ARG A 48 -9.26 -0.86 -12.10
C ARG A 48 -9.45 -1.15 -13.59
N ARG A 49 -8.36 -1.41 -14.33
CA ARG A 49 -8.39 -1.68 -15.77
C ARG A 49 -9.24 -2.90 -16.14
N TYR A 50 -9.33 -3.88 -15.24
CA TYR A 50 -10.11 -5.10 -15.42
C TYR A 50 -11.48 -5.06 -14.71
N GLY A 51 -11.92 -3.89 -14.25
CA GLY A 51 -13.25 -3.71 -13.66
C GLY A 51 -13.40 -4.16 -12.21
N TYR A 52 -12.29 -4.53 -11.54
CA TYR A 52 -12.28 -4.93 -10.13
C TYR A 52 -12.20 -3.71 -9.20
N THR A 53 -13.09 -2.75 -9.42
CA THR A 53 -13.08 -1.42 -8.80
C THR A 53 -13.16 -1.49 -7.27
N ALA A 54 -14.09 -2.26 -6.71
CA ALA A 54 -14.26 -2.39 -5.26
C ALA A 54 -13.04 -2.99 -4.55
N LEU A 55 -12.34 -3.93 -5.20
CA LEU A 55 -11.12 -4.53 -4.66
C LEU A 55 -9.96 -3.53 -4.68
N ALA A 56 -9.85 -2.75 -5.77
CA ALA A 56 -8.90 -1.66 -5.86
C ALA A 56 -9.15 -0.58 -4.79
N ASP A 57 -10.41 -0.21 -4.53
CA ASP A 57 -10.80 0.74 -3.47
C ASP A 57 -10.40 0.25 -2.10
N GLU A 58 -10.59 -1.04 -1.81
CA GLU A 58 -10.23 -1.61 -0.52
C GLU A 58 -8.71 -1.57 -0.29
N ILE A 59 -7.91 -1.92 -1.30
CA ILE A 59 -6.45 -1.84 -1.22
C ILE A 59 -6.00 -0.39 -1.04
N LYS A 60 -6.57 0.53 -1.84
CA LYS A 60 -6.30 1.98 -1.75
C LYS A 60 -6.56 2.50 -0.35
N ARG A 61 -7.74 2.21 0.21
CA ARG A 61 -8.16 2.68 1.53
C ARG A 61 -7.22 2.21 2.63
N ARG A 62 -6.81 0.95 2.62
CA ARG A 62 -5.85 0.40 3.61
C ARG A 62 -4.48 1.06 3.49
N TRP A 63 -3.97 1.18 2.27
CA TRP A 63 -2.67 1.78 2.00
C TRP A 63 -2.61 3.25 2.44
N LEU A 64 -3.59 4.06 2.04
CA LEU A 64 -3.65 5.47 2.42
C LEU A 64 -3.83 5.66 3.93
N ALA A 65 -4.59 4.79 4.61
CA ALA A 65 -4.70 4.82 6.07
C ALA A 65 -3.35 4.58 6.75
N THR A 66 -2.55 3.63 6.26
CA THR A 66 -1.19 3.39 6.77
C THR A 66 -0.25 4.56 6.49
N ASN A 67 -0.30 5.15 5.30
CA ASN A 67 0.49 6.34 4.99
C ASN A 67 0.12 7.53 5.90
N GLN A 68 -1.18 7.80 6.04
CA GLN A 68 -1.69 8.89 6.86
C GLN A 68 -1.34 8.70 8.33
N LYS A 69 -1.43 7.46 8.85
CA LYS A 69 -1.04 7.16 10.22
C LYS A 69 0.42 7.56 10.47
N VAL A 70 1.35 7.01 9.68
CA VAL A 70 2.78 7.30 9.83
C VAL A 70 3.06 8.79 9.66
N PHE A 71 2.42 9.45 8.71
CA PHE A 71 2.56 10.89 8.53
C PHE A 71 2.09 11.68 9.77
N SER A 72 0.96 11.29 10.36
CA SER A 72 0.42 11.96 11.55
C SER A 72 1.29 11.77 12.80
N GLU A 73 1.96 10.62 12.93
CA GLU A 73 2.79 10.28 14.09
C GLU A 73 4.23 10.78 13.95
N ALA A 74 4.80 10.73 12.74
CA ALA A 74 6.21 11.02 12.49
C ALA A 74 6.45 12.36 11.76
N GLY A 75 5.41 13.00 11.23
CA GLY A 75 5.52 14.23 10.43
C GLY A 75 6.15 14.04 9.05
N LYS A 76 6.22 12.80 8.56
CA LYS A 76 6.90 12.43 7.31
C LYS A 76 6.33 11.19 6.65
N MET A 77 6.50 11.12 5.34
CA MET A 77 6.30 9.90 4.55
C MET A 77 7.62 9.13 4.45
N VAL A 78 7.58 7.82 4.24
CA VAL A 78 8.78 6.96 4.20
C VAL A 78 8.81 6.10 2.95
N GLU A 79 9.96 5.48 2.63
CA GLU A 79 10.13 4.70 1.39
C GLU A 79 9.27 3.43 1.32
N LYS A 80 9.03 2.78 2.47
CA LYS A 80 8.34 1.48 2.61
C LYS A 80 7.66 1.38 3.97
N TYR A 81 6.60 0.60 4.03
CA TYR A 81 5.72 0.54 5.20
C TYR A 81 5.53 -0.90 5.66
N ASN A 82 5.48 -1.11 6.97
CA ASN A 82 4.98 -2.37 7.52
C ASN A 82 3.46 -2.40 7.29
N VAL A 83 2.99 -3.31 6.46
CA VAL A 83 1.56 -3.43 6.13
C VAL A 83 0.86 -4.54 6.92
N VAL A 84 1.62 -5.31 7.70
CA VAL A 84 1.11 -6.42 8.53
C VAL A 84 0.71 -5.88 9.90
N ASP A 85 1.64 -5.18 10.57
CA ASP A 85 1.54 -4.77 11.96
C ASP A 85 1.45 -3.24 12.13
N GLY A 86 0.99 -2.82 13.31
CA GLY A 86 0.28 -1.56 13.48
C GLY A 86 1.10 -0.27 13.36
N ASP A 87 2.41 -0.23 13.55
CA ASP A 87 3.17 1.03 13.53
C ASP A 87 3.38 1.62 12.13
N GLY A 88 3.17 0.83 11.08
CA GLY A 88 3.30 1.25 9.68
C GLY A 88 4.73 1.49 9.22
N LEU A 89 5.75 1.41 10.09
CA LEU A 89 7.13 1.69 9.74
C LEU A 89 7.80 0.43 9.18
N GLY A 90 8.16 0.47 7.90
CA GLY A 90 8.90 -0.62 7.26
C GLY A 90 10.35 -0.67 7.72
N GLY A 91 11.04 -1.77 7.39
CA GLY A 91 12.43 -1.97 7.82
C GLY A 91 13.16 -3.07 7.05
N GLY A 92 14.27 -3.53 7.61
CA GLY A 92 15.09 -4.59 7.01
C GLY A 92 15.90 -4.14 5.80
N GLY A 93 16.74 -5.06 5.32
CA GLY A 93 17.69 -4.85 4.24
C GLY A 93 19.01 -4.21 4.70
N GLU A 94 19.66 -3.56 3.74
CA GLU A 94 21.07 -3.16 3.83
C GLU A 94 21.27 -1.78 4.46
N TYR A 95 20.23 -0.97 4.55
CA TYR A 95 20.30 0.42 5.02
C TYR A 95 19.05 0.85 5.80
N PRO A 96 19.16 1.90 6.64
CA PRO A 96 18.03 2.43 7.40
C PRO A 96 16.91 2.97 6.52
N LEU A 97 15.68 2.99 7.05
CA LEU A 97 14.51 3.57 6.38
C LEU A 97 14.73 5.03 5.96
N GLN A 98 14.31 5.38 4.73
CA GLN A 98 14.47 6.72 4.15
C GLN A 98 13.18 7.56 4.20
N ASP A 99 13.36 8.87 4.33
CA ASP A 99 12.29 9.87 4.55
C ASP A 99 11.91 10.63 3.26
N GLY A 100 10.65 11.07 3.18
CA GLY A 100 10.11 11.96 2.14
C GLY A 100 9.92 11.31 0.76
N PHE A 101 10.11 10.01 0.64
CA PHE A 101 10.40 9.31 -0.60
C PHE A 101 9.45 9.60 -1.78
N GLY A 102 10.02 9.90 -2.95
CA GLY A 102 9.29 10.43 -4.12
C GLY A 102 8.13 9.55 -4.62
N TRP A 103 8.31 8.22 -4.74
CA TRP A 103 7.21 7.34 -5.14
C TRP A 103 6.09 7.29 -4.11
N THR A 104 6.39 7.51 -2.83
CA THR A 104 5.40 7.36 -1.76
C THR A 104 4.46 8.54 -1.83
N ASN A 105 5.03 9.73 -1.91
CA ASN A 105 4.28 10.97 -2.06
C ASN A 105 3.47 10.94 -3.36
N GLY A 106 4.12 10.60 -4.49
CA GLY A 106 3.46 10.60 -5.80
C GLY A 106 2.29 9.61 -5.88
N VAL A 107 2.44 8.40 -5.34
CA VAL A 107 1.36 7.41 -5.32
C VAL A 107 0.25 7.81 -4.35
N ALA A 108 0.58 8.32 -3.17
CA ALA A 108 -0.44 8.77 -2.21
C ALA A 108 -1.29 9.89 -2.79
N GLU A 109 -0.67 10.94 -3.34
CA GLU A 109 -1.36 12.06 -3.99
C GLU A 109 -2.22 11.60 -5.17
N ALA A 110 -1.67 10.74 -6.05
CA ALA A 110 -2.42 10.23 -7.19
C ALA A 110 -3.65 9.41 -6.77
N LEU A 111 -3.57 8.66 -5.67
CA LEU A 111 -4.69 7.86 -5.15
C LEU A 111 -5.74 8.71 -4.42
N ILE A 112 -5.32 9.79 -3.75
CA ILE A 112 -6.22 10.77 -3.13
C ILE A 112 -7.01 11.50 -4.22
N ALA A 113 -6.34 11.96 -5.27
CA ALA A 113 -6.98 12.65 -6.40
C ALA A 113 -8.04 11.80 -7.12
N GLU A 114 -7.93 10.46 -7.12
CA GLU A 114 -8.98 9.58 -7.69
C GLU A 114 -10.35 9.75 -7.01
N ASP A 115 -10.41 10.15 -5.74
CA ASP A 115 -11.67 10.38 -5.02
C ASP A 115 -12.29 11.74 -5.40
N ASP A 116 -11.45 12.76 -5.58
CA ASP A 116 -11.89 14.10 -5.98
C ASP A 116 -12.50 14.07 -7.39
N GLU A 117 -11.87 13.37 -8.33
CA GLU A 117 -12.41 13.20 -9.69
C GLU A 117 -13.77 12.48 -9.70
N ARG A 118 -13.99 11.54 -8.77
CA ARG A 118 -15.27 10.80 -8.65
C ARG A 118 -16.37 11.61 -7.99
N ALA A 119 -16.03 12.58 -7.15
CA ALA A 119 -17.02 13.46 -6.49
C ALA A 119 -17.57 14.55 -7.43
N MET A 120 -16.92 14.78 -8.58
CA MET A 120 -17.28 15.81 -9.55
C MET A 120 -18.14 15.30 -10.73
N VAL A 121 -18.41 13.99 -10.82
CA VAL A 121 -19.25 13.33 -11.83
C VAL A 121 -20.53 12.76 -11.22
#